data_AF-A0A937WQE1-F1
#
_entry.id   AF-A0A937WQE1-F1
#
_cell.length_a   1.000
_cell.length_b   1.000
_cell.length_c   1.000
_cell.angle_alpha   90.00
_cell.angle_beta   90.00
_cell.angle_gamma   90.00
#
_symmetry.space_group_name_H-M   'P 1'
#
loop_
_entity.id
_entity.type
_entity.pdbx_description
1 polymer ?
#
loop_
_entity_poly.entity_id
_entity_poly.type
_entity_poly.pdbx_seq_one_letter_code
_entity_poly.pdbx_strand_id
1 'polypeptide(L)'
;MTAGQGGGYTERVDVIGNKAFISFVEDLEKLEDMTLDTFEVGKEKLHILTIMPMLEKMAYDIGVPALSPLLVRKKSLSEDIIKLNVMEFNCPVLPRKKGDAAEKTFRYEGYDIITLEKMIERDYTIPEPHTAQEVIGYYARRIANDVKLPSQFAALAPKVREFFERKAFGEFVNLDDKVIIKAMSSNVASYVVIKTFGNALREKIIEPTEPELIAPERKLSTTPPFPYSKPFFEASKCVFNYVPCDNEFEKEFAKFLQSAEDVEAFSKLPEPFGFAIEYTDAAANLRYYYPDFVVRLTNGEHWLVETKG
;
A
#
# COMPACT_ATOMS: atom_id res chain seq x y z
N MET A 1 -7.36 9.98 -28.59
CA MET A 1 -7.00 9.90 -27.15
C MET A 1 -8.05 10.59 -26.26
N THR A 2 -8.89 9.85 -25.56
CA THR A 2 -9.54 10.33 -24.32
C THR A 2 -8.61 10.02 -23.16
N ALA A 3 -7.85 11.01 -22.71
CA ALA A 3 -7.00 10.91 -21.54
C ALA A 3 -7.87 10.85 -20.28
N GLY A 4 -7.96 9.66 -19.68
CA GLY A 4 -8.36 9.52 -18.29
C GLY A 4 -7.22 9.99 -17.40
N GLN A 5 -7.34 11.18 -16.82
CA GLN A 5 -6.48 11.59 -15.71
C GLN A 5 -6.76 10.69 -14.51
N GLY A 6 -5.80 9.82 -14.16
CA GLY A 6 -5.89 8.97 -12.97
C GLY A 6 -4.68 8.06 -12.80
N GLY A 7 -3.66 8.53 -12.08
CA GLY A 7 -2.52 7.73 -11.64
C GLY A 7 -1.38 7.65 -12.66
N GLY A 8 -0.16 7.99 -12.22
CA GLY A 8 1.06 8.05 -13.03
C GLY A 8 1.61 6.70 -13.48
N TYR A 9 0.76 5.87 -14.08
CA TYR A 9 1.17 4.73 -14.88
C TYR A 9 0.91 5.10 -16.34
N THR A 10 1.96 5.26 -17.14
CA THR A 10 1.81 5.26 -18.60
C THR A 10 1.51 3.82 -19.00
N GLU A 11 0.23 3.46 -19.03
CA GLU A 11 -0.20 2.15 -19.52
C GLU A 11 0.18 2.03 -20.99
N ARG A 12 1.13 1.14 -21.26
CA ARG A 12 1.60 0.83 -22.61
C ARG A 12 0.95 -0.47 -23.06
N VAL A 13 0.20 -0.41 -24.15
CA VAL A 13 -0.32 -1.60 -24.83
C VAL A 13 0.53 -1.81 -26.08
N ASP A 14 1.39 -2.84 -26.04
CA ASP A 14 2.16 -3.24 -27.21
C ASP A 14 1.30 -4.13 -28.10
N VAL A 15 1.03 -3.66 -29.32
CA VAL A 15 0.22 -4.37 -30.30
C VAL A 15 1.13 -5.06 -31.31
N ILE A 16 1.16 -6.39 -31.28
CA ILE A 16 1.95 -7.22 -32.19
C ILE A 16 1.01 -7.87 -33.20
N GLY A 17 1.13 -7.48 -34.47
CA GLY A 17 0.24 -7.94 -35.55
C GLY A 17 0.98 -8.34 -36.82
N ASN A 18 0.29 -9.09 -37.68
CA ASN A 18 0.76 -9.33 -39.05
C ASN A 18 0.57 -8.05 -39.90
N LYS A 19 1.13 -8.02 -41.11
CA LYS A 19 1.07 -6.83 -41.99
C LYS A 19 -0.35 -6.31 -42.25
N ALA A 20 -1.33 -7.22 -42.41
CA ALA A 20 -2.72 -6.85 -42.65
C ALA A 20 -3.39 -6.19 -41.44
N PHE A 21 -3.00 -6.60 -40.24
CA PHE A 21 -3.47 -6.00 -38.99
C PHE A 21 -2.81 -4.63 -38.76
N ILE A 22 -1.50 -4.49 -39.02
CA ILE A 22 -0.80 -3.20 -38.90
C ILE A 22 -1.37 -2.16 -39.87
N SER A 23 -1.66 -2.53 -41.12
CA SER A 23 -2.29 -1.60 -42.07
C SER A 23 -3.66 -1.11 -41.61
N PHE A 24 -4.42 -1.98 -40.92
CA PHE A 24 -5.71 -1.58 -40.35
C PHE A 24 -5.54 -0.57 -39.19
N VAL A 25 -4.51 -0.75 -38.35
CA VAL A 25 -4.17 0.20 -37.28
C VAL A 25 -3.72 1.54 -37.85
N GLU A 26 -2.86 1.54 -38.87
CA GLU A 26 -2.41 2.77 -39.57
C GLU A 26 -3.57 3.54 -40.22
N ASP A 27 -4.59 2.83 -40.72
CA ASP A 27 -5.79 3.47 -41.27
C ASP A 27 -6.67 4.07 -40.16
N LEU A 28 -6.75 3.43 -38.99
CA LEU A 28 -7.43 3.99 -37.80
C LEU A 28 -6.72 5.25 -37.29
N GLU A 29 -5.39 5.25 -37.22
CA GLU A 29 -4.58 6.42 -36.84
C GLU A 29 -4.89 7.64 -37.71
N LYS A 30 -5.00 7.45 -39.03
CA LYS A 30 -5.37 8.51 -39.98
C LYS A 30 -6.80 9.00 -39.80
N LEU A 31 -7.73 8.10 -39.48
CA LEU A 31 -9.14 8.43 -39.28
C LEU A 31 -9.37 9.19 -37.96
N GLU A 32 -8.61 8.87 -36.91
CA GLU A 32 -8.72 9.49 -35.60
C GLU A 32 -7.75 10.66 -35.37
N ASP A 33 -6.95 11.02 -36.39
CA ASP A 33 -5.90 12.06 -36.33
C ASP A 33 -4.98 11.85 -35.10
N MET A 34 -4.53 10.60 -34.93
CA MET A 34 -3.75 10.16 -33.78
C MET A 34 -2.57 9.31 -34.25
N THR A 35 -1.41 9.51 -33.63
CA THR A 35 -0.19 8.74 -33.94
C THR A 35 0.20 7.88 -32.74
N LEU A 36 0.42 6.60 -32.94
CA LEU A 36 0.95 5.65 -31.96
C LEU A 36 2.46 5.53 -32.12
N ASP A 37 3.16 5.35 -31.00
CA ASP A 37 4.60 5.08 -31.03
C ASP A 37 4.87 3.69 -31.63
N THR A 38 5.82 3.62 -32.56
CA THR A 38 6.27 2.36 -33.18
C THR A 38 7.65 2.00 -32.66
N PHE A 39 7.87 0.72 -32.33
CA PHE A 39 9.17 0.18 -31.91
C PHE A 39 9.64 -0.90 -32.89
N GLU A 40 10.75 -0.66 -33.60
CA GLU A 40 11.30 -1.65 -34.54
C GLU A 40 12.27 -2.62 -33.85
N VAL A 41 11.76 -3.81 -33.49
CA VAL A 41 12.55 -4.90 -32.90
C VAL A 41 13.75 -5.26 -33.79
N GLY A 42 14.96 -5.06 -33.26
CA GLY A 42 16.23 -5.40 -33.94
C GLY A 42 16.93 -4.24 -34.65
N LYS A 43 16.23 -3.14 -34.92
CA LYS A 43 16.86 -1.87 -35.37
C LYS A 43 17.12 -0.94 -34.20
N GLU A 44 16.17 -0.84 -33.28
CA GLU A 44 16.34 -0.12 -32.03
C GLU A 44 17.05 -1.00 -31.00
N LYS A 45 18.25 -0.60 -30.58
CA LYS A 45 19.03 -1.30 -29.56
C LYS A 45 18.71 -0.71 -28.20
N LEU A 46 18.27 -1.56 -27.27
CA LEU A 46 18.15 -1.18 -25.86
C LEU A 46 19.56 -0.87 -25.32
N HIS A 47 19.82 0.40 -25.04
CA HIS A 47 21.06 0.85 -24.44
C HIS A 47 20.98 0.69 -22.92
N ILE A 48 21.52 -0.41 -22.41
CA ILE A 48 21.70 -0.63 -20.97
C ILE A 48 23.09 -0.14 -20.60
N LEU A 49 23.16 0.89 -19.78
CA LEU A 49 24.41 1.35 -19.18
C LEU A 49 24.49 0.94 -17.71
N THR A 50 25.69 0.98 -17.14
CA THR A 50 25.89 0.74 -15.71
C THR A 50 26.05 2.06 -14.99
N ILE A 51 25.21 2.32 -13.99
CA ILE A 51 25.36 3.45 -13.09
C ILE A 51 26.26 3.01 -11.94
N MET A 52 27.28 3.80 -11.66
CA MET A 52 28.26 3.52 -10.61
C MET A 52 28.86 4.81 -10.05
N PRO A 53 29.24 4.81 -8.76
CA PRO A 53 29.94 5.94 -8.16
C PRO A 53 31.34 6.10 -8.77
N MET A 54 31.77 7.35 -8.91
CA MET A 54 33.06 7.73 -9.51
C MET A 54 34.01 8.27 -8.44
N LEU A 55 35.24 7.74 -8.38
CA LEU A 55 36.23 8.13 -7.37
C LEU A 55 36.61 9.61 -7.47
N GLU A 56 36.67 10.14 -8.67
CA GLU A 56 36.96 11.56 -8.96
C GLU A 56 35.79 12.50 -8.58
N LYS A 57 34.58 11.97 -8.35
CA LYS A 57 33.39 12.75 -7.98
C LYS A 57 33.01 12.64 -6.49
N MET A 58 33.90 12.11 -5.65
CA MET A 58 33.65 11.91 -4.21
C MET A 58 33.37 13.21 -3.44
N ALA A 59 33.78 14.38 -3.97
CA ALA A 59 33.42 15.68 -3.39
C ALA A 59 31.89 15.92 -3.37
N TYR A 60 31.14 15.30 -4.28
CA TYR A 60 29.69 15.40 -4.42
C TYR A 60 28.93 14.25 -3.75
N ASP A 61 29.61 13.46 -2.92
CA ASP A 61 29.00 12.35 -2.21
C ASP A 61 28.17 12.86 -1.02
N ILE A 62 26.89 12.51 -1.02
CA ILE A 62 25.94 12.91 0.01
C ILE A 62 25.73 11.72 0.94
N GLY A 63 25.85 11.97 2.24
CA GLY A 63 25.53 10.99 3.26
C GLY A 63 24.08 11.09 3.69
N VAL A 64 23.42 9.95 3.82
CA VAL A 64 22.05 9.87 4.32
C VAL A 64 22.07 9.21 5.69
N PRO A 65 21.59 9.89 6.75
CA PRO A 65 21.61 9.33 8.09
C PRO A 65 20.66 8.14 8.21
N ALA A 66 21.07 7.13 8.98
CA ALA A 66 20.19 6.04 9.37
C ALA A 66 19.48 6.40 10.67
N LEU A 67 18.16 6.57 10.59
CA LEU A 67 17.31 6.91 11.73
C LEU A 67 16.59 5.67 12.27
N SER A 68 16.22 5.72 13.55
CA SER A 68 15.29 4.77 14.12
C SER A 68 13.89 4.90 13.49
N PRO A 69 13.10 3.81 13.49
CA PRO A 69 11.72 3.86 13.00
C PRO A 69 10.97 5.01 13.66
N LEU A 70 10.27 5.80 12.83
CA LEU A 70 9.37 6.88 13.29
C LEU A 70 8.08 6.31 13.89
N LEU A 71 7.70 5.12 13.45
CA LEU A 71 6.42 4.49 13.74
C LEU A 71 6.64 3.06 14.19
N VAL A 72 6.34 2.78 15.46
CA VAL A 72 6.45 1.44 16.01
C VAL A 72 5.06 0.85 16.20
N ARG A 73 4.87 -0.38 15.72
CA ARG A 73 3.67 -1.16 16.01
C ARG A 73 3.74 -1.69 17.45
N LYS A 74 2.76 -1.34 18.29
CA LYS A 74 2.66 -1.90 19.64
C LYS A 74 2.56 -3.43 19.61
N LYS A 75 3.29 -4.08 20.51
CA LYS A 75 3.26 -5.55 20.69
C LYS A 75 1.99 -6.03 21.40
N SER A 76 1.33 -5.15 22.15
CA SER A 76 0.08 -5.44 22.86
C SER A 76 -0.78 -4.19 22.95
N LEU A 77 -2.09 -4.37 22.89
CA LEU A 77 -3.10 -3.32 23.12
C LEU A 77 -4.01 -3.65 24.30
N SER A 78 -3.67 -4.61 25.16
CA SER A 78 -4.60 -5.11 26.18
C SER A 78 -5.14 -3.98 27.06
N GLU A 79 -4.28 -3.08 27.53
CA GLU A 79 -4.67 -1.93 28.37
C GLU A 79 -5.51 -0.90 27.59
N ASP A 80 -5.12 -0.62 26.34
CA ASP A 80 -5.84 0.28 25.45
C ASP A 80 -7.25 -0.24 25.16
N ILE A 81 -7.39 -1.55 24.92
CA ILE A 81 -8.67 -2.22 24.67
C ILE A 81 -9.56 -2.17 25.91
N ILE A 82 -9.01 -2.41 27.10
CA ILE A 82 -9.77 -2.36 28.36
C ILE A 82 -10.34 -0.95 28.60
N LYS A 83 -9.58 0.08 28.25
CA LYS A 83 -9.99 1.49 28.37
C LYS A 83 -10.97 1.95 27.27
N LEU A 84 -11.22 1.16 26.23
CA LEU A 84 -12.18 1.53 25.18
C LEU A 84 -13.57 1.76 25.75
N ASN A 85 -14.14 2.92 25.44
CA ASN A 85 -15.54 3.22 25.70
C ASN A 85 -16.38 2.91 24.45
N VAL A 86 -17.05 1.77 24.45
CA VAL A 86 -17.87 1.33 23.30
C VAL A 86 -19.06 2.26 23.04
N MET A 87 -19.45 3.08 24.01
CA MET A 87 -20.58 4.02 23.87
C MET A 87 -20.22 5.23 22.99
N GLU A 88 -18.95 5.58 22.91
CA GLU A 88 -18.43 6.67 22.08
C GLU A 88 -18.28 6.28 20.61
N PHE A 89 -18.46 5.00 20.28
CA PHE A 89 -18.36 4.54 18.90
C PHE A 89 -19.41 5.19 18.00
N ASN A 90 -18.95 5.72 16.87
CA ASN A 90 -19.79 6.23 15.81
C ASN A 90 -20.15 5.10 14.84
N CYS A 91 -21.31 4.49 15.04
CA CYS A 91 -21.79 3.39 14.21
C CYS A 91 -23.31 3.47 14.01
N PRO A 92 -23.83 3.00 12.86
CA PRO A 92 -25.27 2.90 12.64
C PRO A 92 -25.88 1.89 13.62
N VAL A 93 -27.13 2.14 14.01
CA VAL A 93 -27.93 1.19 14.81
C VAL A 93 -28.25 -0.04 13.97
N LEU A 94 -27.96 -1.22 14.50
CA LEU A 94 -28.20 -2.48 13.81
C LEU A 94 -29.70 -2.81 13.75
N PRO A 95 -30.22 -3.21 12.58
CA PRO A 95 -31.61 -3.60 12.45
C PRO A 95 -31.88 -4.93 13.16
N ARG A 96 -33.09 -5.08 13.71
CA ARG A 96 -33.57 -6.32 14.35
C ARG A 96 -34.47 -7.16 13.44
N LYS A 97 -34.59 -6.81 12.16
CA LYS A 97 -35.64 -7.39 11.30
C LYS A 97 -35.39 -8.86 10.97
N LYS A 98 -36.47 -9.64 11.10
CA LYS A 98 -36.65 -10.99 10.57
C LYS A 98 -36.73 -10.93 9.05
N GLY A 99 -35.91 -11.74 8.38
CA GLY A 99 -36.08 -12.04 6.97
C GLY A 99 -34.85 -11.65 6.15
N ASP A 100 -33.75 -12.34 6.41
CA ASP A 100 -32.78 -12.59 5.34
C ASP A 100 -32.81 -14.09 5.13
N ALA A 101 -33.35 -14.53 3.99
CA ALA A 101 -33.11 -15.87 3.49
C ALA A 101 -31.69 -15.85 2.93
N ALA A 102 -30.70 -15.70 3.82
CA ALA A 102 -29.33 -16.02 3.47
C ALA A 102 -29.36 -17.50 3.05
N GLU A 103 -28.98 -17.75 1.81
CA GLU A 103 -28.95 -19.08 1.21
C GLU A 103 -28.21 -20.00 2.19
N LYS A 104 -28.97 -20.88 2.86
CA LYS A 104 -28.50 -21.67 4.01
C LYS A 104 -27.54 -22.79 3.60
N THR A 105 -27.26 -22.87 2.32
CA THR A 105 -26.54 -23.91 1.62
C THR A 105 -25.74 -23.24 0.52
N PHE A 106 -24.42 -23.41 0.51
CA PHE A 106 -23.64 -23.14 -0.68
C PHE A 106 -23.09 -24.47 -1.22
N ARG A 107 -23.22 -24.65 -2.54
CA ARG A 107 -22.77 -25.85 -3.23
C ARG A 107 -21.31 -25.64 -3.61
N TYR A 108 -20.43 -26.42 -3.01
CA TYR A 108 -19.02 -26.42 -3.35
C TYR A 108 -18.79 -27.44 -4.46
N GLU A 109 -18.30 -26.96 -5.60
CA GLU A 109 -17.98 -27.78 -6.76
C GLU A 109 -16.48 -27.69 -7.04
N GLY A 110 -15.77 -28.81 -6.86
CA GLY A 110 -14.36 -28.93 -7.19
C GLY A 110 -14.19 -29.58 -8.56
N TYR A 111 -13.45 -28.92 -9.45
CA TYR A 111 -13.16 -29.43 -10.79
C TYR A 111 -11.69 -29.82 -10.92
N ASP A 112 -11.42 -30.87 -11.70
CA ASP A 112 -10.07 -31.13 -12.21
C ASP A 112 -9.71 -30.05 -13.26
N ILE A 113 -8.58 -29.37 -13.09
CA ILE A 113 -8.20 -28.23 -13.95
C ILE A 113 -7.88 -28.65 -15.39
N ILE A 114 -7.49 -29.91 -15.62
CA ILE A 114 -7.05 -30.40 -16.93
C ILE A 114 -8.22 -31.04 -17.67
N THR A 115 -9.00 -31.89 -16.99
CA THR A 115 -10.12 -32.60 -17.61
C THR A 115 -11.44 -31.84 -17.52
N LEU A 116 -11.51 -30.78 -16.70
CA LEU A 116 -12.73 -30.05 -16.36
C LEU A 116 -13.86 -30.94 -15.80
N GLU A 117 -13.51 -32.13 -15.30
CA GLU A 117 -14.46 -33.03 -14.69
C GLU A 117 -14.75 -32.62 -13.24
N LYS A 118 -16.02 -32.73 -12.84
CA LYS A 118 -16.47 -32.40 -11.49
C LYS A 118 -16.05 -33.50 -10.52
N MET A 119 -15.03 -33.24 -9.72
CA MET A 119 -14.41 -34.19 -8.78
C MET A 119 -15.08 -34.21 -7.41
N ILE A 120 -15.62 -33.07 -6.96
CA ILE A 120 -16.19 -32.93 -5.62
C ILE A 120 -17.48 -32.11 -5.71
N GLU A 121 -18.54 -32.62 -5.10
CA GLU A 121 -19.77 -31.88 -4.89
C GLU A 121 -20.21 -32.04 -3.43
N ARG A 122 -20.34 -30.92 -2.71
CA ARG A 122 -20.81 -30.92 -1.31
C ARG A 122 -21.70 -29.72 -1.04
N ASP A 123 -22.86 -30.00 -0.45
CA ASP A 123 -23.73 -28.98 0.12
C ASP A 123 -23.31 -28.72 1.57
N TYR A 124 -22.80 -27.53 1.84
CA TYR A 124 -22.46 -27.11 3.19
C TYR A 124 -23.59 -26.28 3.78
N THR A 125 -24.24 -26.79 4.83
CA THR A 125 -25.12 -25.98 5.68
C THR A 125 -24.29 -25.20 6.69
N ILE A 126 -24.40 -23.87 6.65
CA ILE A 126 -23.74 -23.01 7.64
C ILE A 126 -24.44 -23.26 9.00
N PRO A 127 -23.74 -23.76 10.03
CA PRO A 127 -24.36 -23.95 11.34
C PRO A 127 -24.82 -22.60 11.90
N GLU A 128 -26.08 -22.52 12.32
CA GLU A 128 -26.57 -21.33 13.01
C GLU A 128 -25.84 -21.23 14.36
N PRO A 129 -25.29 -20.07 14.74
CA PRO A 129 -24.66 -19.92 16.04
C PRO A 129 -25.67 -20.20 17.14
N HIS A 130 -25.30 -21.09 18.05
CA HIS A 130 -26.22 -21.59 19.08
C HIS A 130 -26.23 -20.67 20.30
N THR A 131 -25.15 -19.90 20.51
CA THR A 131 -24.96 -19.05 21.69
C THR A 131 -24.40 -17.68 21.34
N ALA A 132 -24.70 -16.67 22.17
CA ALA A 132 -24.11 -15.34 22.01
C ALA A 132 -22.58 -15.35 22.16
N GLN A 133 -22.06 -16.25 23.01
CA GLN A 133 -20.63 -16.43 23.26
C GLN A 133 -19.88 -16.88 22.00
N GLU A 134 -20.47 -17.74 21.17
CA GLU A 134 -19.90 -18.12 19.88
C GLU A 134 -19.76 -16.93 18.95
N VAL A 135 -20.81 -16.11 18.85
CA VAL A 135 -20.84 -14.92 17.98
C VAL A 135 -19.84 -13.87 18.46
N ILE A 136 -19.83 -13.58 19.75
CA ILE A 136 -18.86 -12.66 20.38
C ILE A 136 -17.44 -13.18 20.17
N GLY A 137 -17.21 -14.48 20.38
CA GLY A 137 -15.91 -15.10 20.22
C GLY A 137 -15.43 -15.12 18.77
N TYR A 138 -16.35 -15.25 17.80
CA TYR A 138 -16.06 -15.07 16.38
C TYR A 138 -15.58 -13.63 16.11
N TYR A 139 -16.35 -12.63 16.54
CA TYR A 139 -16.00 -11.23 16.32
C TYR A 139 -14.70 -10.82 16.99
N ALA A 140 -14.48 -11.21 18.25
CA ALA A 140 -13.23 -10.92 18.95
C ALA A 140 -12.01 -11.49 18.21
N ARG A 141 -12.09 -12.73 17.70
CA ARG A 141 -11.02 -13.33 16.88
C ARG A 141 -10.86 -12.63 15.53
N ARG A 142 -11.97 -12.29 14.87
CA ARG A 142 -11.94 -11.65 13.56
C ARG A 142 -11.35 -10.24 13.65
N ILE A 143 -11.76 -9.46 14.64
CA ILE A 143 -11.20 -8.13 14.95
C ILE A 143 -9.71 -8.26 15.27
N ALA A 144 -9.32 -9.18 16.18
CA ALA A 144 -7.93 -9.41 16.55
C ALA A 144 -7.04 -9.72 15.33
N ASN A 145 -7.54 -10.54 14.41
CA ASN A 145 -6.83 -10.86 13.17
C ASN A 145 -6.77 -9.67 12.20
N ASP A 146 -7.86 -8.92 12.06
CA ASP A 146 -7.92 -7.72 11.21
C ASP A 146 -6.90 -6.66 11.66
N VAL A 147 -6.74 -6.49 12.98
CA VAL A 147 -5.72 -5.60 13.56
C VAL A 147 -4.34 -6.25 13.72
N LYS A 148 -4.12 -7.47 13.20
CA LYS A 148 -2.87 -8.26 13.29
C LYS A 148 -2.35 -8.42 14.73
N LEU A 149 -3.23 -8.54 15.72
CA LEU A 149 -2.91 -8.78 17.13
C LEU A 149 -3.73 -9.98 17.67
N PRO A 150 -3.45 -11.21 17.22
CA PRO A 150 -4.29 -12.39 17.51
C PRO A 150 -4.36 -12.76 19.01
N SER A 151 -3.38 -12.33 19.82
CA SER A 151 -3.31 -12.61 21.25
C SER A 151 -4.28 -11.78 22.11
N GLN A 152 -5.02 -10.83 21.52
CA GLN A 152 -5.84 -9.86 22.27
C GLN A 152 -7.30 -10.30 22.48
N PHE A 153 -7.61 -11.58 22.24
CA PHE A 153 -8.96 -12.13 22.39
C PHE A 153 -9.58 -11.82 23.77
N ALA A 154 -8.83 -12.07 24.84
CA ALA A 154 -9.31 -11.94 26.22
C ALA A 154 -9.72 -10.49 26.57
N ALA A 155 -9.04 -9.49 25.97
CA ALA A 155 -9.37 -8.08 26.16
C ALA A 155 -10.54 -7.66 25.25
N LEU A 156 -10.63 -8.20 24.02
CA LEU A 156 -11.64 -7.81 23.04
C LEU A 156 -13.03 -8.41 23.34
N ALA A 157 -13.11 -9.68 23.73
CA ALA A 157 -14.39 -10.36 23.92
C ALA A 157 -15.34 -9.64 24.89
N PRO A 158 -14.90 -9.15 26.07
CA PRO A 158 -15.73 -8.35 26.96
C PRO A 158 -16.26 -7.06 26.31
N LYS A 159 -15.43 -6.37 25.51
CA LYS A 159 -15.82 -5.12 24.83
C LYS A 159 -16.79 -5.37 23.70
N VAL A 160 -16.60 -6.44 22.93
CA VAL A 160 -17.56 -6.86 21.90
C VAL A 160 -18.90 -7.21 22.54
N ARG A 161 -18.91 -7.92 23.67
CA ARG A 161 -20.12 -8.19 24.46
C ARG A 161 -20.81 -6.89 24.87
N GLU A 162 -20.08 -5.99 25.52
CA GLU A 162 -20.61 -4.69 25.98
C GLU A 162 -21.20 -3.87 24.83
N PHE A 163 -20.53 -3.87 23.68
CA PHE A 163 -21.01 -3.19 22.48
C PHE A 163 -22.36 -3.73 22.02
N PHE A 164 -22.52 -5.05 21.91
CA PHE A 164 -23.80 -5.65 21.52
C PHE A 164 -24.90 -5.43 22.56
N GLU A 165 -24.55 -5.51 23.84
CA GLU A 165 -25.50 -5.38 24.94
C GLU A 165 -26.03 -3.94 25.09
N ARG A 166 -25.20 -2.91 24.85
CA ARG A 166 -25.53 -1.53 25.22
C ARG A 166 -25.58 -0.53 24.07
N LYS A 167 -24.89 -0.79 22.95
CA LYS A 167 -24.70 0.20 21.87
C LYS A 167 -25.26 -0.25 20.52
N ALA A 168 -24.99 -1.48 20.11
CA ALA A 168 -25.18 -1.95 18.74
C ALA A 168 -26.64 -1.81 18.24
N PHE A 169 -27.61 -1.97 19.15
CA PHE A 169 -29.04 -1.90 18.82
C PHE A 169 -29.72 -0.61 19.31
N GLY A 170 -28.97 0.39 19.77
CA GLY A 170 -29.49 1.68 20.25
C GLY A 170 -30.17 1.65 21.63
N GLU A 171 -30.33 0.48 22.23
CA GLU A 171 -30.84 0.28 23.58
C GLU A 171 -30.22 -0.97 24.21
N PHE A 172 -30.51 -1.20 25.49
CA PHE A 172 -30.06 -2.38 26.20
C PHE A 172 -30.79 -3.63 25.71
N VAL A 173 -30.05 -4.70 25.38
CA VAL A 173 -30.63 -5.96 24.88
C VAL A 173 -30.16 -7.17 25.69
N ASN A 174 -31.03 -8.17 25.80
CA ASN A 174 -30.64 -9.47 26.31
C ASN A 174 -29.98 -10.29 25.18
N LEU A 175 -28.71 -10.65 25.36
CA LEU A 175 -27.93 -11.41 24.39
C LEU A 175 -28.36 -12.89 24.28
N ASP A 176 -29.10 -13.42 25.25
CA ASP A 176 -29.60 -14.80 25.21
C ASP A 176 -30.89 -14.95 24.38
N ASP A 177 -31.46 -13.85 23.88
CA ASP A 177 -32.61 -13.89 22.97
C ASP A 177 -32.18 -14.36 21.58
N LYS A 178 -32.86 -15.40 21.07
CA LYS A 178 -32.65 -15.95 19.71
C LYS A 178 -32.77 -14.89 18.61
N VAL A 179 -33.63 -13.90 18.77
CA VAL A 179 -33.78 -12.80 17.81
C VAL A 179 -32.51 -11.94 17.77
N ILE A 180 -31.93 -11.67 18.94
CA ILE A 180 -30.70 -10.89 19.08
C ILE A 180 -29.50 -11.67 18.55
N ILE A 181 -29.36 -12.95 18.91
CA ILE A 181 -28.30 -13.83 18.37
C ILE A 181 -28.34 -13.81 16.84
N LYS A 182 -29.53 -13.99 16.25
CA LYS A 182 -29.69 -13.94 14.79
C LYS A 182 -29.32 -12.57 14.19
N ALA A 183 -29.68 -11.47 14.85
CA ALA A 183 -29.34 -10.13 14.40
C ALA A 183 -27.82 -9.88 14.47
N MET A 184 -27.15 -10.35 15.54
CA MET A 184 -25.69 -10.28 15.71
C MET A 184 -24.95 -11.07 14.62
N SER A 185 -25.54 -12.15 14.10
CA SER A 185 -24.95 -12.98 13.05
C SER A 185 -25.22 -12.48 11.62
N SER A 186 -25.90 -11.34 11.45
CA SER A 186 -26.15 -10.78 10.13
C SER A 186 -24.87 -10.24 9.48
N ASN A 187 -24.83 -10.24 8.14
CA ASN A 187 -23.71 -9.64 7.38
C ASN A 187 -23.53 -8.15 7.71
N VAL A 188 -24.64 -7.44 7.93
CA VAL A 188 -24.62 -6.03 8.34
C VAL A 188 -23.96 -5.87 9.71
N ALA A 189 -24.34 -6.67 10.69
CA ALA A 189 -23.70 -6.68 12.01
C ALA A 189 -22.21 -6.97 11.89
N SER A 190 -21.84 -7.96 11.08
CA SER A 190 -20.45 -8.33 10.88
C SER A 190 -19.61 -7.20 10.31
N TYR A 191 -20.09 -6.57 9.24
CA TYR A 191 -19.43 -5.41 8.65
C TYR A 191 -19.29 -4.25 9.64
N VAL A 192 -20.37 -3.87 10.33
CA VAL A 192 -20.38 -2.73 11.26
C VAL A 192 -19.45 -2.98 12.44
N VAL A 193 -19.52 -4.15 13.07
CA VAL A 193 -18.72 -4.48 14.26
C VAL A 193 -17.24 -4.51 13.92
N ILE A 194 -16.86 -5.23 12.86
CA ILE A 194 -15.45 -5.33 12.46
C ILE A 194 -14.89 -3.96 12.09
N LYS A 195 -15.63 -3.17 11.30
CA LYS A 195 -15.20 -1.82 10.89
C LYS A 195 -15.05 -0.87 12.07
N THR A 196 -16.04 -0.87 12.98
CA THR A 196 -16.07 0.07 14.11
C THR A 196 -14.93 -0.21 15.08
N PHE A 197 -14.74 -1.46 15.48
CA PHE A 197 -13.62 -1.84 16.35
C PHE A 197 -12.27 -1.69 15.63
N GLY A 198 -12.19 -2.07 14.35
CA GLY A 198 -10.99 -1.91 13.54
C GLY A 198 -10.51 -0.46 13.52
N ASN A 199 -11.41 0.50 13.28
CA ASN A 199 -11.08 1.93 13.28
C ASN A 199 -10.61 2.41 14.66
N ALA A 200 -11.37 2.09 15.72
CA ALA A 200 -11.04 2.51 17.09
C ALA A 200 -9.69 1.96 17.59
N LEU A 201 -9.31 0.77 17.11
CA LEU A 201 -8.05 0.12 17.50
C LEU A 201 -6.88 0.59 16.64
N ARG A 202 -7.05 0.77 15.33
CA ARG A 202 -5.96 1.13 14.40
C ARG A 202 -5.24 2.41 14.80
N GLU A 203 -5.96 3.42 15.28
CA GLU A 203 -5.37 4.67 15.79
C GLU A 203 -4.45 4.45 17.00
N LYS A 204 -4.66 3.36 17.75
CA LYS A 204 -3.90 3.04 18.97
C LYS A 204 -2.76 2.04 18.72
N ILE A 205 -2.75 1.36 17.57
CA ILE A 205 -1.75 0.33 17.23
C ILE A 205 -0.37 0.94 16.97
N ILE A 206 -0.34 2.11 16.32
CA ILE A 206 0.89 2.77 15.92
C ILE A 206 1.25 3.82 16.95
N GLU A 207 2.47 3.76 17.44
CA GLU A 207 3.03 4.72 18.38
C GLU A 207 4.12 5.53 17.66
N PRO A 208 4.01 6.86 17.63
CA PRO A 208 5.08 7.70 17.12
C PRO A 208 6.25 7.67 18.11
N THR A 209 7.46 7.56 17.58
CA THR A 209 8.70 7.58 18.34
C THR A 209 9.58 8.72 17.86
N GLU A 210 10.33 9.34 18.77
CA GLU A 210 11.34 10.33 18.39
C GLU A 210 12.51 9.61 17.69
N PRO A 211 12.87 9.99 16.46
CA PRO A 211 13.96 9.33 15.74
C PRO A 211 15.31 9.58 16.39
N GLU A 212 16.07 8.51 16.56
CA GLU A 212 17.45 8.55 17.01
C GLU A 212 18.38 8.14 15.87
N LEU A 213 19.58 8.72 15.83
CA LEU A 213 20.63 8.31 14.90
C LEU A 213 21.15 6.93 15.31
N ILE A 214 20.86 5.90 14.50
CA ILE A 214 21.26 4.51 14.79
C ILE A 214 22.67 4.22 14.28
N ALA A 215 23.04 4.79 13.13
CA ALA A 215 24.30 4.52 12.48
C ALA A 215 24.86 5.79 11.81
N PRO A 216 26.19 5.82 11.54
CA PRO A 216 26.78 6.88 10.74
C PRO A 216 26.09 6.98 9.38
N GLU A 217 26.19 8.17 8.77
CA GLU A 217 25.64 8.43 7.45
C GLU A 217 26.07 7.38 6.42
N ARG A 218 25.10 6.80 5.74
CA ARG A 218 25.37 5.92 4.59
C ARG A 218 25.59 6.81 3.39
N LYS A 219 26.82 6.81 2.88
CA LYS A 219 27.19 7.54 1.67
C LYS A 219 26.55 6.93 0.42
N LEU A 220 26.11 7.76 -0.52
CA LEU A 220 25.58 7.32 -1.81
C LEU A 220 26.61 6.51 -2.61
N SER A 221 27.89 6.82 -2.46
CA SER A 221 29.00 6.04 -3.04
C SER A 221 29.08 4.58 -2.60
N THR A 222 28.37 4.19 -1.53
CA THR A 222 28.26 2.77 -1.12
C THR A 222 27.29 1.96 -1.97
N THR A 223 26.56 2.61 -2.89
CA THR A 223 25.61 1.94 -3.79
C THR A 223 26.37 1.05 -4.78
N PRO A 224 26.07 -0.25 -4.86
CA PRO A 224 26.72 -1.14 -5.82
C PRO A 224 26.36 -0.72 -7.25
N PRO A 225 27.27 -0.91 -8.23
CA PRO A 225 26.96 -0.66 -9.63
C PRO A 225 25.71 -1.42 -10.09
N PHE A 226 24.83 -0.76 -10.85
CA PHE A 226 23.57 -1.35 -11.30
C PHE A 226 23.24 -1.00 -12.76
N PRO A 227 22.58 -1.90 -13.50
CA PRO A 227 22.17 -1.63 -14.88
C PRO A 227 21.00 -0.65 -14.92
N TYR A 228 20.98 0.23 -15.91
CA TYR A 228 19.91 1.20 -16.13
C TYR A 228 19.67 1.41 -17.63
N SER A 229 18.40 1.46 -18.03
CA SER A 229 17.96 1.58 -19.43
C SER A 229 16.97 2.70 -19.69
N LYS A 230 16.55 3.41 -18.64
CA LYS A 230 15.65 4.57 -18.71
C LYS A 230 16.46 5.85 -18.98
N PRO A 231 15.81 7.02 -19.16
CA PRO A 231 16.52 8.28 -19.35
C PRO A 231 17.57 8.55 -18.27
N PHE A 232 18.66 9.21 -18.64
CA PHE A 232 19.74 9.53 -17.73
C PHE A 232 20.37 10.87 -18.11
N PHE A 233 21.10 11.45 -17.16
CA PHE A 233 21.81 12.71 -17.37
C PHE A 233 23.24 12.62 -16.81
N GLU A 234 24.22 13.08 -17.59
CA GLU A 234 25.59 13.21 -17.12
C GLU A 234 25.74 14.50 -16.32
N ALA A 235 25.86 14.38 -15.00
CA ALA A 235 26.00 15.50 -14.08
C ALA A 235 27.42 15.57 -13.51
N SER A 236 27.96 16.78 -13.36
CA SER A 236 29.25 16.99 -12.68
C SER A 236 29.09 17.13 -11.16
N LYS A 237 27.92 17.58 -10.69
CA LYS A 237 27.60 17.76 -9.25
C LYS A 237 27.03 16.52 -8.57
N CYS A 238 27.22 15.33 -9.15
CA CYS A 238 26.70 14.06 -8.65
C CYS A 238 27.84 13.05 -8.48
N VAL A 239 27.81 12.22 -7.44
CA VAL A 239 28.85 11.20 -7.19
C VAL A 239 28.85 10.08 -8.25
N PHE A 240 27.73 9.84 -8.91
CA PHE A 240 27.60 8.81 -9.94
C PHE A 240 28.12 9.29 -11.31
N ASN A 241 28.43 8.34 -12.19
CA ASN A 241 28.72 8.65 -13.59
C ASN A 241 27.53 9.32 -14.28
N TYR A 242 26.31 8.84 -14.01
CA TYR A 242 25.05 9.40 -14.51
C TYR A 242 24.00 9.47 -13.41
N VAL A 243 23.07 10.42 -13.56
CA VAL A 243 21.84 10.51 -12.77
C VAL A 243 20.79 9.63 -13.44
N PRO A 244 20.35 8.51 -12.83
CA PRO A 244 19.21 7.73 -13.34
C PRO A 244 17.96 8.60 -13.27
N CYS A 245 17.15 8.68 -14.31
CA CYS A 245 15.87 9.41 -14.30
C CYS A 245 14.76 8.48 -14.78
N ASP A 246 13.64 8.41 -14.07
CA ASP A 246 12.56 7.50 -14.43
C ASP A 246 11.73 7.99 -15.61
N ASN A 247 11.78 9.30 -15.90
CA ASN A 247 11.08 9.96 -17.00
C ASN A 247 11.86 11.21 -17.47
N GLU A 248 11.42 11.83 -18.57
CA GLU A 248 12.07 13.04 -19.10
C GLU A 248 11.89 14.27 -18.19
N PHE A 249 10.82 14.34 -17.39
CA PHE A 249 10.63 15.45 -16.44
C PHE A 249 11.72 15.45 -15.35
N GLU A 250 12.03 14.29 -14.79
CA GLU A 250 13.13 14.14 -13.83
C GLU A 250 14.48 14.45 -14.44
N LYS A 251 14.68 14.15 -15.72
CA LYS A 251 15.91 14.49 -16.43
C LYS A 251 16.04 15.99 -16.64
N GLU A 252 14.96 16.70 -16.97
CA GLU A 252 14.95 18.16 -16.98
C GLU A 252 15.19 18.75 -15.59
N PHE A 253 14.62 18.13 -14.55
CA PHE A 253 14.87 18.52 -13.17
C PHE A 253 16.35 18.33 -12.77
N ALA A 254 16.98 17.22 -13.17
CA ALA A 254 18.41 17.00 -12.96
C ALA A 254 19.27 18.04 -13.69
N LYS A 255 18.89 18.46 -14.91
CA LYS A 255 19.55 19.57 -15.62
C LYS A 255 19.40 20.89 -14.88
N PHE A 256 18.21 21.17 -14.33
CA PHE A 256 17.98 22.33 -13.50
C PHE A 256 18.93 22.36 -12.29
N LEU A 257 19.00 21.27 -11.52
CA LEU A 257 19.90 21.16 -10.36
C LEU A 257 21.38 21.32 -10.75
N GLN A 258 21.78 20.80 -11.92
CA GLN A 258 23.12 20.98 -12.44
C GLN A 258 23.44 22.45 -12.74
N SER A 259 22.48 23.22 -13.26
CA SER A 259 22.64 24.64 -13.61
C SER A 259 22.50 25.60 -12.44
N ALA A 260 21.82 25.19 -11.37
CA ALA A 260 21.52 26.04 -10.21
C ALA A 260 22.79 26.41 -9.43
N GLU A 261 23.02 27.70 -9.17
CA GLU A 261 24.25 28.21 -8.53
C GLU A 261 24.31 27.89 -7.02
N ASP A 262 23.15 27.77 -6.39
CA ASP A 262 22.96 27.45 -4.97
C ASP A 262 23.02 25.95 -4.66
N VAL A 263 23.10 25.10 -5.69
CA VAL A 263 23.28 23.64 -5.55
C VAL A 263 24.76 23.28 -5.59
N GLU A 264 25.28 22.72 -4.51
CA GLU A 264 26.66 22.22 -4.42
C GLU A 264 26.77 20.79 -4.95
N ALA A 265 25.86 19.90 -4.50
CA ALA A 265 25.82 18.50 -4.90
C ALA A 265 24.37 18.00 -4.97
N PHE A 266 24.09 17.03 -5.84
CA PHE A 266 22.79 16.37 -5.89
C PHE A 266 22.90 14.94 -6.41
N SER A 267 21.90 14.13 -6.13
CA SER A 267 21.74 12.80 -6.72
C SER A 267 20.27 12.39 -6.72
N LYS A 268 19.85 11.60 -7.72
CA LYS A 268 18.65 10.75 -7.52
C LYS A 268 18.99 9.69 -6.46
N LEU A 269 18.02 9.30 -5.64
CA LEU A 269 18.12 8.21 -4.69
C LEU A 269 17.77 6.90 -5.41
N PRO A 270 18.75 6.08 -5.80
CA PRO A 270 18.48 4.91 -6.62
C PRO A 270 17.90 3.79 -5.74
N GLU A 271 17.01 2.96 -6.29
CA GLU A 271 16.40 1.83 -5.55
C GLU A 271 17.44 0.91 -4.86
N PRO A 272 18.60 0.57 -5.47
CA PRO A 272 19.65 -0.19 -4.78
C PRO A 272 20.26 0.48 -3.54
N PHE A 273 20.17 1.81 -3.43
CA PHE A 273 20.51 2.51 -2.20
C PHE A 273 19.46 2.24 -1.11
N GLY A 274 18.19 2.11 -1.48
CA GLY A 274 17.14 1.62 -0.59
C GLY A 274 16.73 2.60 0.50
N PHE A 275 16.91 3.91 0.27
CA PHE A 275 16.41 4.92 1.19
C PHE A 275 14.90 5.06 1.06
N ALA A 276 14.22 5.00 2.20
CA ALA A 276 12.78 5.20 2.26
C ALA A 276 12.39 5.83 3.60
N ILE A 277 11.27 6.53 3.59
CA ILE A 277 10.62 7.10 4.77
C ILE A 277 9.41 6.24 5.10
N GLU A 278 9.35 5.74 6.33
CA GLU A 278 8.24 4.94 6.81
C GLU A 278 7.01 5.84 7.05
N TYR A 279 5.84 5.37 6.62
CA TYR A 279 4.55 5.99 6.93
C TYR A 279 3.47 4.92 7.11
N THR A 280 2.27 5.33 7.53
CA THR A 280 1.11 4.44 7.66
C THR A 280 0.03 4.77 6.64
N ASP A 281 -0.55 3.73 6.04
CA ASP A 281 -1.80 3.90 5.29
C ASP A 281 -3.01 4.08 6.21
N ALA A 282 -4.18 4.38 5.63
CA ALA A 282 -5.43 4.56 6.39
C ALA A 282 -5.84 3.31 7.21
N ALA A 283 -5.26 2.14 6.93
CA ALA A 283 -5.50 0.91 7.66
C ALA A 283 -4.39 0.61 8.71
N ALA A 284 -3.52 1.58 8.99
CA ALA A 284 -2.37 1.46 9.89
C ALA A 284 -1.40 0.32 9.48
N ASN A 285 -1.28 0.06 8.17
CA ASN A 285 -0.18 -0.75 7.66
C ASN A 285 1.04 0.15 7.43
N LEU A 286 2.21 -0.36 7.81
CA LEU A 286 3.49 0.28 7.47
C LEU A 286 3.70 0.22 5.96
N ARG A 287 4.05 1.37 5.41
CA ARG A 287 4.37 1.62 4.00
C ARG A 287 5.68 2.39 3.93
N TYR A 288 6.29 2.35 2.74
CA TYR A 288 7.53 3.04 2.45
C TYR A 288 7.29 4.06 1.36
N TYR A 289 7.73 5.28 1.61
CA TYR A 289 7.78 6.36 0.65
C TYR A 289 9.23 6.54 0.20
N TYR A 290 9.47 6.59 -1.10
CA TYR A 290 10.79 6.66 -1.71
C TYR A 290 10.94 8.03 -2.39
N PRO A 291 11.62 9.00 -1.76
CA PRO A 291 11.87 10.30 -2.37
C PRO A 291 12.76 10.18 -3.60
N ASP A 292 12.53 11.04 -4.58
CA ASP A 292 13.30 11.00 -5.83
C ASP A 292 14.75 11.48 -5.67
N PHE A 293 14.98 12.67 -5.13
CA PHE A 293 16.30 13.31 -5.11
C PHE A 293 16.74 13.71 -3.71
N VAL A 294 18.06 13.79 -3.54
CA VAL A 294 18.70 14.48 -2.42
C VAL A 294 19.60 15.59 -2.97
N VAL A 295 19.54 16.76 -2.35
CA VAL A 295 20.26 17.97 -2.77
C VAL A 295 21.01 18.54 -1.58
N ARG A 296 22.28 18.89 -1.76
CA ARG A 296 23.09 19.67 -0.81
C ARG A 296 23.31 21.06 -1.40
N LEU A 297 22.85 22.08 -0.69
CA LEU A 297 23.01 23.47 -1.07
C LEU A 297 24.36 24.03 -0.62
N THR A 298 24.80 25.13 -1.23
CA THR A 298 26.07 25.80 -0.90
C THR A 298 26.10 26.39 0.52
N ASN A 299 24.94 26.57 1.15
CA ASN A 299 24.81 26.99 2.55
C ASN A 299 24.93 25.82 3.56
N GLY A 300 25.08 24.58 3.08
CA GLY A 300 25.16 23.37 3.89
C GLY A 300 23.83 22.68 4.19
N GLU A 301 22.69 23.26 3.78
CA GLU A 301 21.38 22.62 3.92
C GLU A 301 21.24 21.40 3.01
N HIS A 302 20.49 20.40 3.47
CA HIS A 302 20.23 19.18 2.75
C HIS A 302 18.73 18.99 2.57
N TRP A 303 18.30 18.81 1.32
CA TRP A 303 16.89 18.71 0.96
C TRP A 303 16.60 17.32 0.37
N LEU A 304 15.47 16.74 0.77
CA LEU A 304 14.84 15.64 0.06
C LEU A 304 13.79 16.23 -0.87
N VAL A 305 13.84 15.86 -2.14
CA VAL A 305 12.98 16.44 -3.18
C VAL A 305 12.21 15.35 -3.89
N GLU A 306 10.90 15.55 -3.97
CA GLU A 306 9.98 14.73 -4.74
C GLU A 306 9.61 15.45 -6.03
N THR A 307 9.73 14.76 -7.16
CA THR A 307 9.27 15.27 -8.44
C THR A 307 7.87 14.77 -8.77
N LYS A 308 7.04 15.68 -9.30
CA LYS A 308 5.71 15.38 -9.81
C LYS A 308 5.49 16.13 -11.11
N GLY A 309 5.20 15.38 -12.17
CA GLY A 309 4.86 15.87 -13.50
C GLY A 309 3.46 15.44 -13.93
#